data_AF-A0A6J1P6K6-F1
#
_entry.id   AF-A0A6J1P6K6-F1
#
_cell.length_a   1.000
_cell.length_b   1.000
_cell.length_c   1.000
_cell.angle_alpha   90.00
_cell.angle_beta   90.00
_cell.angle_gamma   90.00
#
_symmetry.space_group_name_H-M   'P 1'
#
loop_
_entity.id
_entity.type
_entity.pdbx_description
1 polymer ?
#
loop_
_entity_poly.entity_id
_entity_poly.type
_entity_poly.pdbx_seq_one_letter_code
_entity_poly.pdbx_strand_id
1 'polypeptide(L)'
;MSTVLCVELQPLNCFYHNQYNFSHPSYRHLADRLGTPYLQRVLNQQLTNHIRDTLPGLRDKLQKQLLTLEKDVDQYKHFRPDDPSIKTKAMLQMIQQLQTDFERTIEGSGSAQINTNELSGGAKINRLFHERFPFEIVKMEFDEKELRREIAFAIRNIHGIRVGLFTPDMAFEAIVKKQIGRLKEPSLKCVDLVVQELSNVVRVCTER
;
A
#
# COMPACT_ATOMS: atom_id res chain seq x y z
N MET A 1 -60.35 11.38 5.44
CA MET A 1 -59.42 12.40 4.94
C MET A 1 -58.60 11.75 3.84
N SER A 2 -58.77 11.95 2.55
CA SER A 2 -59.42 13.01 1.80
C SER A 2 -60.24 12.42 0.66
N THR A 3 -61.40 13.03 0.50
CA THR A 3 -62.50 12.81 -0.42
C THR A 3 -62.17 13.30 -1.84
N VAL A 4 -62.71 12.60 -2.84
CA VAL A 4 -63.35 13.17 -4.05
C VAL A 4 -62.42 13.62 -5.20
N LEU A 5 -62.90 13.38 -6.43
CA LEU A 5 -62.33 13.72 -7.75
C LEU A 5 -61.36 12.72 -8.40
N CYS A 6 -61.70 11.43 -8.38
CA CYS A 6 -61.74 10.69 -9.64
C CYS A 6 -63.14 10.92 -10.25
N VAL A 7 -63.22 11.04 -11.58
CA VAL A 7 -64.42 11.31 -12.41
C VAL A 7 -64.56 12.80 -12.81
N GLU A 8 -64.60 13.02 -14.14
CA GLU A 8 -65.05 14.21 -14.90
C GLU A 8 -64.10 15.26 -15.52
N LEU A 9 -62.78 15.25 -15.32
CA LEU A 9 -61.92 16.28 -15.96
C LEU A 9 -60.92 15.80 -17.04
N GLN A 10 -60.80 14.49 -17.29
CA GLN A 10 -59.89 13.95 -18.32
C GLN A 10 -60.40 14.04 -19.78
N PRO A 11 -61.71 13.99 -20.11
CA PRO A 11 -62.13 14.07 -21.51
C PRO A 11 -61.95 15.47 -22.09
N LEU A 12 -62.15 16.53 -21.29
CA LEU A 12 -62.17 17.92 -21.78
C LEU A 12 -60.78 18.42 -22.20
N ASN A 13 -59.73 18.19 -21.41
CA ASN A 13 -58.37 18.64 -21.77
C ASN A 13 -57.81 17.88 -22.98
N CYS A 14 -58.17 16.61 -23.15
CA CYS A 14 -57.83 15.81 -24.32
C CYS A 14 -58.62 16.23 -25.58
N PHE A 15 -59.86 16.71 -25.43
CA PHE A 15 -60.65 17.23 -26.54
C PHE A 15 -60.15 18.59 -27.03
N TYR A 16 -59.84 19.52 -26.12
CA TYR A 16 -59.37 20.86 -26.46
C TYR A 16 -57.99 20.86 -27.16
N HIS A 17 -57.07 19.97 -26.75
CA HIS A 17 -55.73 19.92 -27.35
C HIS A 17 -55.71 19.28 -28.76
N ASN A 18 -56.62 18.33 -29.02
CA ASN A 18 -56.77 17.75 -30.36
C ASN A 18 -57.36 18.77 -31.35
N GLN A 19 -58.43 19.49 -30.99
CA GLN A 19 -59.04 20.48 -31.90
C GLN A 19 -58.07 21.56 -32.39
N TYR A 20 -57.12 22.00 -31.56
CA TYR A 20 -56.15 23.03 -31.93
C TYR A 20 -55.05 22.53 -32.89
N ASN A 21 -54.59 21.28 -32.72
CA ASN A 21 -53.56 20.69 -33.59
C ASN A 21 -54.08 20.30 -34.99
N PHE A 22 -55.36 19.91 -35.10
CA PHE A 22 -55.96 19.52 -36.40
C PHE A 22 -56.38 20.72 -37.29
N SER A 23 -56.50 21.92 -36.71
CA SER A 23 -57.01 23.12 -37.39
C SER A 23 -55.94 24.13 -37.83
N HIS A 24 -54.70 24.06 -37.30
CA HIS A 24 -53.63 24.97 -37.71
C HIS A 24 -52.90 24.46 -38.98
N PRO A 25 -52.84 25.25 -40.08
CA PRO A 25 -52.26 24.83 -41.37
C PRO A 25 -50.84 24.25 -41.26
N SER A 26 -50.03 24.81 -40.36
CA SER A 26 -48.64 24.40 -40.14
C SER A 26 -48.46 23.06 -39.41
N TYR A 27 -49.44 22.58 -38.62
CA TYR A 27 -49.31 21.36 -37.80
C TYR A 27 -50.20 20.21 -38.26
N ARG A 28 -51.12 20.46 -39.21
CA ARG A 28 -52.04 19.47 -39.77
C ARG A 28 -51.35 18.23 -40.32
N HIS A 29 -50.19 18.39 -40.95
CA HIS A 29 -49.39 17.28 -41.49
C HIS A 29 -48.68 16.44 -40.41
N LEU A 30 -48.67 16.91 -39.16
CA LEU A 30 -48.07 16.25 -38.00
C LEU A 30 -49.12 15.74 -37.00
N ALA A 31 -50.41 15.88 -37.30
CA ALA A 31 -51.46 15.66 -36.32
C ALA A 31 -51.50 14.22 -35.77
N ASP A 32 -51.07 13.22 -36.55
CA ASP A 32 -50.93 11.82 -36.12
C ASP A 32 -49.75 11.59 -35.15
N ARG A 33 -48.88 12.59 -34.97
CA ARG A 33 -47.68 12.57 -34.13
C ARG A 33 -47.73 13.59 -32.98
N LEU A 34 -48.92 14.09 -32.65
CA LEU A 34 -49.12 15.12 -31.62
C LEU A 34 -50.14 14.65 -30.57
N GLY A 35 -50.12 15.33 -29.43
CA GLY A 35 -51.06 15.12 -28.33
C GLY A 35 -50.67 13.99 -27.35
N THR A 36 -51.34 14.03 -26.19
CA THR A 36 -51.17 13.09 -25.08
C THR A 36 -51.25 11.61 -25.47
N PRO A 37 -52.19 11.14 -26.32
CA PRO A 37 -52.25 9.72 -26.68
C PRO A 37 -51.06 9.27 -27.55
N TYR A 38 -50.55 10.14 -28.43
CA TYR A 38 -49.33 9.83 -29.18
C TYR A 38 -48.11 9.83 -28.26
N LEU A 39 -47.98 10.82 -27.38
CA LEU A 39 -46.91 10.89 -26.39
C LEU A 39 -46.88 9.65 -25.48
N GLN A 40 -48.04 9.22 -24.98
CA GLN A 40 -48.15 8.01 -24.16
C GLN A 40 -47.66 6.76 -24.91
N ARG A 41 -48.02 6.61 -26.20
CA ARG A 41 -47.54 5.50 -27.03
C ARG A 41 -46.03 5.58 -27.26
N VAL A 42 -45.50 6.76 -27.56
CA VAL A 42 -44.06 6.96 -27.78
C VAL A 42 -43.27 6.70 -26.51
N LEU A 43 -43.69 7.21 -25.35
CA LEU A 43 -43.01 6.97 -24.08
C LEU A 43 -43.01 5.50 -23.68
N ASN A 44 -44.15 4.81 -23.83
CA ASN A 44 -44.21 3.36 -23.58
C ASN A 44 -43.29 2.59 -24.54
N GLN A 45 -43.25 2.96 -25.83
CA GLN A 45 -42.37 2.33 -26.80
C GLN A 45 -40.89 2.58 -26.47
N GLN A 46 -40.51 3.81 -26.12
CA GLN A 46 -39.15 4.17 -25.76
C GLN A 46 -38.70 3.46 -24.49
N LEU A 47 -39.55 3.42 -23.45
CA LEU A 47 -39.25 2.69 -22.22
C LEU A 47 -39.09 1.18 -22.49
N THR A 48 -40.00 0.58 -23.26
CA THR A 48 -39.95 -0.86 -23.57
C THR A 48 -38.68 -1.20 -24.36
N ASN A 49 -38.31 -0.37 -25.34
CA ASN A 49 -37.07 -0.55 -26.11
C ASN A 49 -35.84 -0.37 -25.23
N HIS A 50 -35.81 0.70 -24.42
CA HIS A 50 -34.69 0.96 -23.53
C HIS A 50 -34.48 -0.16 -22.50
N ILE A 51 -35.57 -0.70 -21.92
CA ILE A 51 -35.50 -1.87 -21.05
C ILE A 51 -34.91 -3.05 -21.81
N ARG A 52 -35.40 -3.34 -23.02
CA ARG A 52 -34.90 -4.47 -23.84
C ARG A 52 -33.42 -4.34 -24.17
N ASP A 53 -32.95 -3.13 -24.47
CA ASP A 53 -31.57 -2.87 -24.87
C ASP A 53 -30.61 -2.85 -23.67
N THR A 54 -31.07 -2.42 -22.50
CA THR A 54 -30.24 -2.33 -21.27
C THR A 54 -30.22 -3.62 -20.45
N LEU A 55 -31.27 -4.45 -20.53
CA LEU A 55 -31.38 -5.70 -19.75
C LEU A 55 -30.20 -6.66 -19.94
N PRO A 56 -29.71 -6.91 -21.18
CA PRO A 56 -28.57 -7.81 -21.39
C PRO A 56 -27.30 -7.30 -20.72
N GLY A 57 -27.01 -6.00 -20.85
CA GLY A 57 -25.84 -5.39 -20.20
C GLY A 57 -25.92 -5.38 -18.67
N LEU A 58 -27.12 -5.17 -18.12
CA LEU A 58 -27.35 -5.28 -16.67
C LEU A 58 -27.16 -6.72 -16.18
N ARG A 59 -27.69 -7.71 -16.91
CA ARG A 59 -27.49 -9.13 -16.61
C ARG A 59 -26.01 -9.49 -16.59
N ASP A 60 -25.25 -9.11 -17.61
CA ASP A 60 -23.82 -9.39 -17.68
C ASP A 60 -23.05 -8.75 -16.52
N LYS A 61 -23.43 -7.52 -16.13
CA LYS A 61 -22.84 -6.83 -14.98
C LYS A 61 -23.14 -7.56 -13.67
N LEU A 62 -24.41 -7.95 -13.46
CA LEU A 62 -24.82 -8.70 -12.27
C LEU A 62 -24.14 -10.07 -12.22
N GLN A 63 -23.99 -10.74 -13.35
CA GLN A 63 -23.34 -12.04 -13.42
C GLN A 63 -21.84 -11.95 -13.13
N LYS A 64 -21.16 -10.90 -13.62
CA LYS A 64 -19.77 -10.60 -13.23
C LYS A 64 -19.63 -10.32 -11.73
N GLN A 65 -20.51 -9.47 -11.18
CA GLN A 65 -20.49 -9.16 -9.74
C GLN A 65 -20.77 -10.39 -8.88
N LEU A 66 -21.72 -11.23 -9.30
CA LEU A 66 -22.04 -12.49 -8.63
C LEU A 66 -20.85 -13.45 -8.65
N LEU A 67 -20.16 -13.62 -9.77
CA LEU A 67 -18.96 -14.47 -9.85
C LEU A 67 -17.82 -13.98 -8.95
N THR A 68 -17.65 -12.65 -8.82
CA THR A 68 -16.67 -12.09 -7.89
C THR A 68 -17.06 -12.40 -6.44
N LEU A 69 -18.33 -12.16 -6.08
CA LEU A 69 -18.83 -12.41 -4.72
C LEU A 69 -18.85 -13.91 -4.38
N GLU A 70 -19.14 -14.79 -5.33
CA GLU A 70 -19.12 -16.23 -5.11
C GLU A 70 -17.73 -16.73 -4.71
N LYS A 71 -16.65 -16.17 -5.27
CA LYS A 71 -15.28 -16.48 -4.87
C LYS A 71 -14.99 -16.09 -3.42
N ASP A 72 -15.51 -14.95 -2.99
CA ASP A 72 -15.35 -14.49 -1.61
C ASP A 72 -16.20 -15.36 -0.67
N VAL A 73 -17.46 -15.60 -1.02
CA VAL A 73 -18.41 -16.41 -0.23
C VAL A 73 -17.95 -17.86 -0.09
N ASP A 74 -17.32 -18.45 -1.11
CA ASP A 74 -16.82 -19.84 -1.04
C ASP A 74 -15.83 -20.05 0.11
N GLN A 75 -15.06 -19.01 0.46
CA GLN A 75 -14.15 -19.00 1.61
C GLN A 75 -14.90 -19.07 2.95
N TYR A 76 -16.16 -18.62 2.99
CA TYR A 76 -17.02 -18.59 4.16
C TYR A 76 -18.08 -19.69 4.21
N LYS A 77 -18.31 -20.47 3.14
CA LYS A 77 -19.34 -21.53 3.11
C LYS A 77 -19.17 -22.61 4.19
N HIS A 78 -17.94 -22.83 4.63
CA HIS A 78 -17.61 -23.80 5.69
C HIS A 78 -17.41 -23.12 7.05
N PHE A 79 -17.83 -21.86 7.20
CA PHE A 79 -17.66 -21.09 8.42
C PHE A 79 -18.57 -21.61 9.54
N ARG A 80 -17.94 -22.17 10.57
CA ARG A 80 -18.56 -22.44 11.87
C ARG A 80 -17.81 -21.63 12.93
N PRO A 81 -18.44 -20.64 13.59
CA PRO A 81 -17.74 -19.75 14.53
C PRO A 81 -17.10 -20.49 15.73
N ASP A 82 -17.65 -21.66 16.07
CA ASP A 82 -17.17 -22.53 17.15
C ASP A 82 -16.16 -23.60 16.70
N ASP A 83 -15.78 -23.65 15.42
CA ASP A 83 -14.79 -24.63 14.94
C ASP A 83 -13.35 -24.10 15.17
N PRO A 84 -12.58 -24.70 16.10
CA PRO A 84 -11.21 -24.28 16.37
C PRO A 84 -10.28 -24.48 15.16
N SER A 85 -10.60 -25.38 14.21
CA SER A 85 -9.76 -25.62 13.03
C SER A 85 -9.70 -24.41 12.09
N ILE A 86 -10.78 -23.63 12.02
CA ILE A 86 -10.87 -22.42 11.18
C ILE A 86 -10.02 -21.31 11.78
N LYS A 87 -10.06 -21.13 13.10
CA LYS A 87 -9.21 -20.16 13.81
C LYS A 87 -7.73 -20.48 13.61
N THR A 88 -7.36 -21.76 13.69
CA THR A 88 -5.99 -22.21 13.39
C THR A 88 -5.60 -21.96 11.94
N LYS A 89 -6.49 -22.25 10.98
CA LYS A 89 -6.23 -22.01 9.54
C LYS A 89 -6.07 -20.52 9.23
N ALA A 90 -6.94 -19.67 9.76
CA ALA A 90 -6.85 -18.22 9.60
C ALA A 90 -5.56 -17.67 10.22
N MET A 91 -5.23 -18.11 11.44
CA MET A 91 -3.97 -17.76 12.08
C MET A 91 -2.76 -18.16 11.23
N LEU A 92 -2.75 -19.38 10.69
CA LEU A 92 -1.68 -19.86 9.81
C LEU A 92 -1.56 -19.00 8.53
N GLN A 93 -2.68 -18.65 7.90
CA GLN A 93 -2.69 -17.79 6.71
C GLN A 93 -2.16 -16.39 7.02
N MET A 94 -2.54 -15.79 8.15
CA MET A 94 -2.01 -14.49 8.57
C MET A 94 -0.50 -14.55 8.85
N ILE A 95 -0.02 -15.61 9.50
CA ILE A 95 1.42 -15.79 9.77
C ILE A 95 2.19 -15.96 8.46
N GLN A 96 1.69 -16.78 7.53
CA GLN A 96 2.30 -16.98 6.21
C GLN A 96 2.35 -15.69 5.39
N GLN A 97 1.27 -14.90 5.44
CA GLN A 97 1.21 -13.60 4.79
C GLN A 97 2.25 -12.63 5.38
N LEU A 98 2.32 -12.53 6.71
CA LEU A 98 3.29 -11.71 7.42
C LEU A 98 4.74 -12.11 7.07
N GLN A 99 5.04 -13.41 7.07
CA GLN A 99 6.34 -13.94 6.67
C GLN A 99 6.68 -13.51 5.24
N THR A 100 5.76 -13.74 4.31
CA THR A 100 5.94 -13.41 2.89
C THR A 100 6.18 -11.92 2.71
N ASP A 101 5.40 -11.06 3.36
CA ASP A 101 5.55 -9.61 3.23
C ASP A 101 6.85 -9.10 3.86
N PHE A 102 7.27 -9.70 4.97
CA PHE A 102 8.56 -9.39 5.61
C PHE A 102 9.73 -9.78 4.68
N GLU A 103 9.75 -11.01 4.17
CA GLU A 103 10.78 -11.48 3.23
C GLU A 103 10.87 -10.58 2.00
N ARG A 104 9.74 -10.26 1.37
CA ARG A 104 9.69 -9.36 0.21
C ARG A 104 10.25 -7.97 0.51
N THR A 105 9.97 -7.43 1.70
CA THR A 105 10.43 -6.10 2.10
C THR A 105 11.94 -6.07 2.39
N ILE A 106 12.49 -7.19 2.91
CA ILE A 106 13.92 -7.33 3.19
C ILE A 106 14.73 -7.65 1.92
N GLU A 107 14.21 -8.49 1.03
CA GLU A 107 14.91 -8.85 -0.21
C GLU A 107 14.74 -7.81 -1.32
N GLY A 108 13.73 -6.95 -1.23
CA GLY A 108 13.38 -5.95 -2.25
C GLY A 108 12.60 -6.53 -3.43
N SER A 109 12.24 -7.81 -3.36
CA SER A 109 11.47 -8.54 -4.36
C SER A 109 9.98 -8.48 -4.00
N GLY A 110 9.24 -7.49 -4.49
CA GLY A 110 7.80 -7.71 -4.74
C GLY A 110 6.79 -6.75 -4.15
N SER A 111 6.76 -5.52 -4.66
CA SER A 111 5.52 -4.77 -4.75
C SER A 111 5.37 -4.17 -6.15
N ALA A 112 4.18 -4.31 -6.75
CA ALA A 112 3.81 -3.58 -7.96
C ALA A 112 3.83 -2.05 -7.74
N GLN A 113 3.86 -1.62 -6.47
CA GLN A 113 4.05 -0.26 -6.00
C GLN A 113 5.44 -0.15 -5.36
N ILE A 114 6.42 0.27 -6.15
CA ILE A 114 7.77 0.58 -5.67
C ILE A 114 7.73 2.01 -5.09
N ASN A 115 8.19 2.18 -3.85
CA ASN A 115 8.36 3.51 -3.27
C ASN A 115 9.54 4.22 -3.94
N THR A 116 9.28 5.30 -4.66
CA THR A 116 10.29 6.07 -5.40
C THR A 116 10.87 7.24 -4.62
N ASN A 117 10.33 7.55 -3.44
CA ASN A 117 10.71 8.75 -2.69
C ASN A 117 11.82 8.47 -1.69
N GLU A 118 11.81 7.30 -1.06
CA GLU A 118 12.74 6.95 0.02
C GLU A 118 13.18 5.48 -0.04
N LEU A 119 14.39 5.20 0.44
CA LEU A 119 14.87 3.84 0.65
C LEU A 119 14.17 3.22 1.86
N SER A 120 13.74 1.98 1.73
CA SER A 120 13.03 1.24 2.78
C SER A 120 13.52 -0.20 2.91
N GLY A 121 13.40 -0.76 4.11
CA GLY A 121 13.64 -2.18 4.36
C GLY A 121 15.04 -2.61 3.96
N GLY A 122 15.13 -3.65 3.12
CA GLY A 122 16.39 -4.20 2.64
C GLY A 122 17.34 -3.18 2.03
N ALA A 123 16.82 -2.27 1.20
CA ALA A 123 17.62 -1.27 0.51
C ALA A 123 18.25 -0.27 1.49
N LYS A 124 17.51 0.09 2.55
CA LYS A 124 18.02 1.00 3.60
C LYS A 124 19.03 0.32 4.49
N ILE A 125 18.83 -0.95 4.84
CA ILE A 125 19.82 -1.78 5.55
C ILE A 125 21.12 -1.90 4.73
N ASN A 126 21.00 -2.15 3.42
CA ASN A 126 22.15 -2.23 2.52
C ASN A 126 22.97 -0.92 2.53
N ARG A 127 22.29 0.22 2.44
CA ARG A 127 22.91 1.55 2.56
C ARG A 127 23.60 1.77 3.91
N LEU A 128 23.02 1.30 5.01
CA LEU A 128 23.67 1.41 6.33
C LEU A 128 25.02 0.69 6.35
N PHE A 129 25.08 -0.52 5.80
CA PHE A 129 26.32 -1.31 5.76
C PHE A 129 27.37 -0.79 4.77
N HIS A 130 26.96 -0.34 3.59
CA HIS A 130 27.91 -0.03 2.51
C HIS A 130 28.23 1.47 2.35
N GLU A 131 27.39 2.35 2.89
CA GLU A 131 27.64 3.79 2.84
C GLU A 131 27.86 4.36 4.25
N ARG A 132 26.91 4.12 5.16
CA ARG A 132 26.91 4.82 6.45
C ARG A 132 28.00 4.34 7.40
N PHE A 133 28.15 3.02 7.55
CA PHE A 133 29.15 2.45 8.45
C PHE A 133 30.59 2.76 8.01
N PRO A 134 30.97 2.59 6.72
CA PRO A 134 32.28 3.01 6.23
C PRO A 134 32.52 4.50 6.43
N PHE A 135 31.51 5.34 6.18
CA PHE A 135 31.60 6.77 6.44
C PHE A 135 31.89 7.06 7.91
N GLU A 136 31.19 6.41 8.84
CA GLU A 136 31.38 6.62 10.27
C GLU A 136 32.79 6.18 10.73
N ILE A 137 33.37 5.13 10.10
CA ILE A 137 34.75 4.71 10.34
C ILE A 137 35.74 5.78 9.84
N VAL A 138 35.59 6.26 8.59
CA VAL A 138 36.50 7.25 8.00
C VAL A 138 36.40 8.60 8.71
N LYS A 139 35.21 8.94 9.22
CA LYS A 139 34.98 10.15 10.01
C LYS A 139 35.73 10.16 11.33
N MET A 140 36.16 9.01 11.85
CA MET A 140 36.99 8.98 13.06
C MET A 140 38.31 9.70 12.80
N GLU A 141 38.45 10.89 13.37
CA GLU A 141 39.65 11.69 13.19
C GLU A 141 40.89 10.97 13.74
N PHE A 142 42.00 11.09 13.02
CA PHE A 142 43.26 10.47 13.37
C PHE A 142 44.30 11.57 13.60
N ASP A 143 44.60 11.86 14.87
CA ASP A 143 45.70 12.75 15.21
C ASP A 143 47.02 11.96 15.19
N GLU A 144 47.75 12.12 14.08
CA GLU A 144 49.05 11.47 13.90
C GLU A 144 50.08 11.94 14.94
N LYS A 145 50.01 13.20 15.41
CA LYS A 145 50.93 13.73 16.41
C LYS A 145 50.68 13.08 17.76
N GLU A 146 49.41 12.94 18.13
CA GLU A 146 49.02 12.24 19.36
C GLU A 146 49.44 10.77 19.31
N LEU A 147 49.17 10.06 18.20
CA LEU A 147 49.57 8.66 18.07
C LEU A 147 51.09 8.48 18.17
N ARG A 148 51.89 9.32 17.50
CA ARG A 148 53.36 9.26 17.58
C ARG A 148 53.84 9.46 19.02
N ARG A 149 53.19 10.37 19.76
CA ARG A 149 53.48 10.61 21.19
C ARG A 149 53.15 9.37 22.03
N GLU A 150 52.01 8.73 21.78
CA GLU A 150 51.61 7.50 22.47
C GLU A 150 52.56 6.33 22.21
N ILE A 151 52.96 6.13 20.96
CA ILE A 151 53.95 5.10 20.58
C ILE A 151 55.27 5.35 21.33
N ALA A 152 55.75 6.59 21.35
CA ALA A 152 56.98 6.93 22.06
C ALA A 152 56.89 6.65 23.56
N PHE A 153 55.76 6.97 24.20
CA PHE A 153 55.54 6.64 25.61
C PHE A 153 55.43 5.14 25.85
N ALA A 154 54.70 4.40 25.03
CA ALA A 154 54.55 2.95 25.16
C ALA A 154 55.91 2.23 25.08
N ILE A 155 56.75 2.60 24.11
CA ILE A 155 58.09 2.03 23.94
C ILE A 155 58.98 2.35 25.16
N ARG A 156 59.00 3.61 25.62
CA ARG A 156 59.81 4.01 26.79
C ARG A 156 59.35 3.32 28.06
N ASN A 157 58.04 3.18 28.27
CA ASN A 157 57.48 2.53 29.45
C ASN A 157 57.78 1.03 29.50
N ILE A 158 57.73 0.35 28.35
CA ILE A 158 58.04 -1.10 28.30
C ILE A 158 59.53 -1.37 28.53
N HIS A 159 60.41 -0.54 27.99
CA HIS A 159 61.85 -0.67 28.23
C HIS A 159 62.25 -0.26 29.66
N GLY A 160 61.54 0.71 30.25
CA GLY A 160 61.82 1.23 31.58
C GLY A 160 63.24 1.78 31.68
N ILE A 161 64.04 1.24 32.60
CA ILE A 161 65.44 1.64 32.82
C ILE A 161 66.41 1.02 31.81
N ARG A 162 65.97 0.02 31.02
CA ARG A 162 66.84 -0.70 30.09
C ARG A 162 66.92 0.04 28.76
N VAL A 163 68.10 0.06 28.14
CA VAL A 163 68.24 0.59 26.78
C VAL A 163 67.70 -0.46 25.79
N GLY A 164 66.65 -0.08 25.06
CA GLY A 164 66.04 -0.90 24.04
C GLY A 164 66.74 -0.77 22.69
N LEU A 165 67.16 -1.89 22.12
CA LEU A 165 67.72 -1.92 20.75
C LEU A 165 66.62 -2.09 19.68
N PHE A 166 65.48 -2.66 20.06
CA PHE A 166 64.35 -2.99 19.18
C PHE A 166 63.03 -2.50 19.79
N THR A 167 62.01 -2.29 18.94
CA THR A 167 60.65 -1.99 19.41
C THR A 167 60.04 -3.26 20.02
N PRO A 168 59.49 -3.22 21.24
CA PRO A 168 58.94 -4.40 21.89
C PRO A 168 57.55 -4.69 21.34
N ASP A 169 57.24 -5.97 21.07
CA ASP A 169 55.93 -6.40 20.53
C ASP A 169 54.75 -5.96 21.40
N MET A 170 54.95 -5.89 22.71
CA MET A 170 53.95 -5.41 23.66
C MET A 170 53.53 -3.95 23.40
N ALA A 171 54.45 -3.08 22.92
CA ALA A 171 54.12 -1.69 22.57
C ALA A 171 53.20 -1.67 21.35
N PHE A 172 53.57 -2.42 20.34
CA PHE A 172 52.78 -2.57 19.12
C PHE A 172 51.39 -3.10 19.43
N GLU A 173 51.31 -4.19 20.20
CA GLU A 173 50.04 -4.81 20.60
C GLU A 173 49.16 -3.84 21.39
N ALA A 174 49.72 -3.09 22.35
CA ALA A 174 48.97 -2.11 23.12
C ALA A 174 48.39 -0.99 22.24
N ILE A 175 49.18 -0.45 21.32
CA ILE A 175 48.75 0.62 20.41
C ILE A 175 47.68 0.11 19.44
N VAL A 176 47.88 -1.07 18.85
CA VAL A 176 46.92 -1.65 17.91
C VAL A 176 45.60 -2.00 18.61
N LYS A 177 45.64 -2.61 19.80
CA LYS A 177 44.43 -2.88 20.58
C LYS A 177 43.65 -1.60 20.89
N LYS A 178 44.34 -0.52 21.22
CA LYS A 178 43.70 0.78 21.45
C LYS A 178 43.00 1.29 20.18
N GLN A 179 43.64 1.20 19.02
CA GLN A 179 43.03 1.61 17.75
C GLN A 179 41.84 0.73 17.35
N ILE A 180 41.94 -0.59 17.50
CA ILE A 180 40.82 -1.52 17.27
C ILE A 180 39.64 -1.19 18.19
N GLY A 181 39.91 -0.83 19.45
CA GLY A 181 38.88 -0.44 20.42
C GLY A 181 38.00 0.72 19.97
N ARG A 182 38.54 1.64 19.14
CA ARG A 182 37.78 2.78 18.59
C ARG A 182 36.70 2.36 17.60
N LEU A 183 36.84 1.20 16.95
CA LEU A 183 35.84 0.65 16.03
C LEU A 183 34.56 0.19 16.72
N LYS A 184 34.57 0.03 18.05
CA LYS A 184 33.44 -0.47 18.82
C LYS A 184 32.22 0.45 18.72
N GLU A 185 32.41 1.75 18.92
CA GLU A 185 31.32 2.73 18.91
C GLU A 185 30.61 2.85 17.55
N PRO A 186 31.30 3.04 16.40
CA PRO A 186 30.63 3.06 15.10
C PRO A 186 29.96 1.73 14.75
N SER A 187 30.50 0.60 15.23
CA SER A 187 29.89 -0.73 15.02
C SER A 187 28.58 -0.85 15.79
N LEU A 188 28.54 -0.45 17.07
CA LEU A 188 27.32 -0.45 17.87
C LEU A 188 26.25 0.46 17.27
N LYS A 189 26.65 1.66 16.85
CA LYS A 189 25.75 2.61 16.18
C LYS A 189 25.16 2.03 14.88
N CYS A 190 25.95 1.30 14.09
CA CYS A 190 25.44 0.62 12.90
C CYS A 190 24.38 -0.42 13.27
N VAL A 191 24.62 -1.23 14.32
CA VAL A 191 23.65 -2.21 14.81
C VAL A 191 22.35 -1.54 15.24
N ASP A 192 22.43 -0.45 16.01
CA ASP A 192 21.25 0.29 16.48
C ASP A 192 20.39 0.79 15.31
N LEU A 193 21.02 1.35 14.27
CA LEU A 193 20.33 1.83 13.07
C LEU A 193 19.67 0.68 12.28
N VAL A 194 20.33 -0.48 12.22
CA VAL A 194 19.75 -1.68 11.58
C VAL A 194 18.57 -2.22 12.39
N VAL A 195 18.67 -2.27 13.71
CA VAL A 195 17.57 -2.70 14.60
C VAL A 195 16.38 -1.76 14.47
N GLN A 196 16.61 -0.45 14.39
CA GLN A 196 15.57 0.54 14.16
C GLN A 196 14.86 0.29 12.81
N GLU A 197 15.62 0.04 11.75
CA GLU A 197 15.03 -0.23 10.43
C GLU A 197 14.27 -1.56 10.41
N LEU A 198 14.80 -2.64 11.00
CA LEU A 198 14.09 -3.91 11.13
C LEU A 198 12.78 -3.75 11.91
N SER A 199 12.78 -2.96 12.98
CA SER A 199 11.57 -2.66 13.76
C SER A 199 10.52 -1.92 12.92
N ASN A 200 10.96 -1.00 12.05
CA ASN A 200 10.07 -0.30 11.12
C ASN A 200 9.48 -1.28 10.10
N VAL A 201 10.28 -2.18 9.54
CA VAL A 201 9.79 -3.21 8.59
C VAL A 201 8.71 -4.07 9.24
N VAL A 202 8.93 -4.55 10.47
CA VAL A 202 7.93 -5.35 11.19
C VAL A 202 6.63 -4.56 11.36
N ARG A 203 6.70 -3.30 11.82
CA ARG A 203 5.52 -2.44 11.99
C ARG A 203 4.73 -2.30 10.68
N VAL A 204 5.42 -1.96 9.59
CA VAL A 204 4.80 -1.79 8.26
C VAL A 204 4.14 -3.07 7.78
N CYS A 205 4.72 -4.25 8.05
CA CYS A 205 4.12 -5.53 7.67
C CYS A 205 2.91 -5.89 8.53
N THR A 206 2.84 -5.41 9.78
CA THR A 206 1.72 -5.67 10.70
C THR A 206 0.57 -4.65 10.63
N GLU A 207 0.79 -3.48 10.02
CA GLU A 207 -0.24 -2.45 9.82
C GLU A 207 -1.14 -2.71 8.60
N ARG A 208 -0.81 -3.72 7.79
CA ARG A 208 -1.62 -4.19 6.66
C ARG A 208 -2.65 -5.24 7.07
#